data_AF-A0A6L7XVI2-F1
#
_entry.id   AF-A0A6L7XVI2-F1
#
_cell.length_a   1.000
_cell.length_b   1.000
_cell.length_c   1.000
_cell.angle_alpha   90.00
_cell.angle_beta   90.00
_cell.angle_gamma   90.00
#
_symmetry.space_group_name_H-M   'P 1'
#
loop_
_entity.id
_entity.type
_entity.pdbx_description
1 polymer ?
#
loop_
_entity_poly.entity_id
_entity_poly.type
_entity_poly.pdbx_seq_one_letter_code
_entity_poly.pdbx_strand_id
1 'polypeptide(L)'
;MARSATAAAPPKALVIVESPAKARTINRYLGKDYVVKSSVGHVRDLPTGGGSTKPDAKQRARQSAKTRKLSPKQKAAHRARRARAQLVRRMGVDPDNGWAANYEIVPGKEKVVRELTAAAARSGNIYLATDRDREGEAIAWHLREVIGGDPSRYRRVVFNEITRRAIARAFEEPGEIDENQVNAQQTRRFLDRVVGFELSPLLWAKVARGLSAGRVQSVAVRLIVEREREIRAFTPEEYWEAFADLKRGEEDAVRFTVSRDGDAPYRPGSEEAANESLARLRQRAFAVSAREDRPTQARPSAPFITSTLQQSASTRLGFSVRRTMTLAQRLYEAGHITYMRTDSTNVAGEAIGAVRDHIGAEFGERYLPKTPRSYASKQAAQEAHEAIRPTDVGRTPDALTGVEADAGRLYDLIWRRFVASQMTPAEYLSTTIIATGGEFELRVRGRILRFDGFTRVLLPLRGDDDTPLPDLREGDTLALADVEAVQHFTKPPPRYGEASLVRELEKRGIGRPSTYAAIISTIQDAYSQLSDPETLRIVGVWGVVFYK
;
A
#
# COMPACT_ATOMS: atom_id res chain seq x y z
N MET A 1 -42.02 46.96 -34.95
CA MET A 1 -40.80 46.14 -34.96
C MET A 1 -40.57 45.58 -33.56
N ALA A 2 -41.01 44.34 -33.31
CA ALA A 2 -40.80 43.66 -32.04
C ALA A 2 -39.39 43.06 -32.02
N ARG A 3 -38.55 43.47 -31.05
CA ARG A 3 -37.25 42.86 -30.81
C ARG A 3 -37.46 41.44 -30.29
N SER A 4 -37.08 40.48 -31.11
CA SER A 4 -36.93 39.06 -30.75
C SER A 4 -36.01 38.96 -29.52
N ALA A 5 -36.58 38.50 -28.39
CA ALA A 5 -35.80 38.09 -27.23
C ALA A 5 -34.94 36.89 -27.63
N THR A 6 -33.64 37.09 -27.72
CA THR A 6 -32.67 35.99 -27.85
C THR A 6 -32.82 35.08 -26.64
N ALA A 7 -33.26 33.84 -26.86
CA ALA A 7 -33.29 32.81 -25.84
C ALA A 7 -31.90 32.69 -25.19
N ALA A 8 -31.83 32.89 -23.88
CA ALA A 8 -30.59 32.73 -23.13
C ALA A 8 -30.08 31.29 -23.30
N ALA A 9 -28.78 31.14 -23.59
CA ALA A 9 -28.16 29.83 -23.70
C ALA A 9 -28.43 29.00 -22.43
N PRO A 10 -28.70 27.68 -22.55
CA PRO A 10 -29.04 26.84 -21.40
C PRO A 10 -27.92 26.92 -20.33
N PRO A 11 -28.28 26.93 -19.04
CA PRO A 11 -27.30 27.08 -17.97
C PRO A 11 -26.35 25.89 -17.98
N LYS A 12 -25.05 26.17 -18.13
CA LYS A 12 -23.99 25.15 -18.13
C LYS A 12 -24.06 24.29 -16.87
N ALA A 13 -23.76 23.01 -16.99
CA ALA A 13 -23.67 22.13 -15.83
C ALA A 13 -22.36 22.38 -15.06
N LEU A 14 -22.42 22.36 -13.74
CA LEU A 14 -21.23 22.45 -12.89
C LEU A 14 -20.70 21.05 -12.61
N VAL A 15 -19.40 20.83 -12.77
CA VAL A 15 -18.72 19.60 -12.34
C VAL A 15 -17.74 19.95 -11.24
N ILE A 16 -17.82 19.29 -10.09
CA ILE A 16 -16.94 19.51 -8.95
C ILE A 16 -16.07 18.27 -8.75
N VAL A 17 -14.76 18.47 -8.71
CA VAL A 17 -13.75 17.44 -8.45
C VAL A 17 -12.86 17.84 -7.28
N GLU A 18 -12.06 16.91 -6.77
CA GLU A 18 -11.25 17.14 -5.57
C GLU A 18 -10.01 17.99 -5.81
N SER A 19 -9.36 17.85 -6.98
CA SER A 19 -8.06 18.47 -7.24
C SER A 19 -8.03 19.29 -8.53
N PRO A 20 -7.21 20.37 -8.57
CA PRO A 20 -7.04 21.16 -9.80
C PRO A 20 -6.48 20.37 -10.98
N ALA A 21 -5.63 19.37 -10.72
CA ALA A 21 -5.07 18.52 -11.78
C ALA A 21 -6.16 17.64 -12.41
N LYS A 22 -6.99 16.99 -11.59
CA LYS A 22 -8.16 16.23 -12.04
C LYS A 22 -9.12 17.11 -12.85
N ALA A 23 -9.35 18.35 -12.40
CA ALA A 23 -10.19 19.32 -13.11
C ALA A 23 -9.65 19.62 -14.51
N ARG A 24 -8.35 19.89 -14.65
CA ARG A 24 -7.71 20.14 -15.95
C ARG A 24 -7.82 18.92 -16.88
N THR A 25 -7.60 17.71 -16.36
CA THR A 25 -7.69 16.48 -17.15
C THR A 25 -9.10 16.22 -17.66
N ILE A 26 -10.12 16.28 -16.79
CA ILE A 26 -11.51 16.04 -17.15
C ILE A 26 -12.03 17.11 -18.12
N ASN A 27 -11.61 18.37 -17.95
CA ASN A 27 -12.00 19.47 -18.84
C ASN A 27 -11.49 19.29 -20.28
N ARG A 28 -10.54 18.38 -20.56
CA ARG A 28 -10.14 18.00 -21.92
C ARG A 28 -11.16 17.10 -22.62
N TYR A 29 -11.99 16.42 -21.84
CA TYR A 29 -12.95 15.43 -22.35
C TYR A 29 -14.40 15.93 -22.31
N LEU A 30 -14.70 16.85 -21.40
CA LEU A 30 -16.02 17.49 -21.31
C LEU A 30 -16.12 18.68 -22.28
N GLY A 31 -17.30 18.83 -22.90
CA GLY A 31 -17.60 19.89 -23.86
C GLY A 31 -17.87 21.26 -23.22
N LYS A 32 -18.23 22.25 -24.06
CA LYS A 32 -18.46 23.65 -23.65
C LYS A 32 -19.64 23.84 -22.69
N ASP A 33 -20.50 22.82 -22.57
CA ASP A 33 -21.69 22.78 -21.73
C ASP A 33 -21.39 22.53 -20.25
N TYR A 34 -20.14 22.17 -19.92
CA TYR A 34 -19.70 21.91 -18.56
C TYR A 34 -18.75 23.02 -18.07
N VAL A 35 -18.86 23.34 -16.78
CA VAL A 35 -17.91 24.17 -16.04
C VAL A 35 -17.27 23.29 -14.97
N VAL A 36 -15.99 22.97 -15.12
CA VAL A 36 -15.27 22.12 -14.16
C VAL A 36 -14.59 22.98 -13.09
N LYS A 37 -14.83 22.68 -11.82
CA LYS A 37 -14.23 23.34 -10.65
C LYS A 37 -13.65 22.33 -9.67
N SER A 38 -12.70 22.79 -8.86
CA SER A 38 -12.04 21.97 -7.85
C SER A 38 -12.42 22.43 -6.44
N SER A 39 -12.70 21.48 -5.54
CA SER A 39 -12.88 21.72 -4.10
C SER A 39 -11.55 21.84 -3.34
N VAL A 40 -10.45 21.46 -3.99
CA VAL A 40 -9.10 21.41 -3.41
C VAL A 40 -9.08 20.53 -2.14
N GLY A 41 -9.68 19.35 -2.24
CA GLY A 41 -9.87 18.38 -1.15
C GLY A 41 -11.15 18.60 -0.34
N HIS A 42 -11.11 18.27 0.95
CA HIS A 42 -12.23 18.48 1.87
C HIS A 42 -12.54 19.96 2.07
N VAL A 43 -13.83 20.31 2.06
CA VAL A 43 -14.34 21.65 2.34
C VAL A 43 -14.88 21.81 3.77
N ARG A 44 -15.27 20.69 4.40
CA ARG A 44 -15.71 20.60 5.78
C ARG A 44 -14.99 19.47 6.51
N ASP A 45 -14.80 19.64 7.80
CA ASP A 45 -14.30 18.61 8.71
C ASP A 45 -14.78 18.91 10.14
N LEU A 46 -14.57 17.96 11.05
CA LEU A 46 -14.73 18.19 12.48
C LEU A 46 -13.68 19.19 12.98
N PRO A 47 -13.94 19.96 14.04
CA PRO A 47 -13.05 21.02 14.53
C PRO A 47 -11.65 20.48 14.80
N THR A 48 -10.61 21.16 14.30
CA THR A 48 -9.19 20.74 14.42
C THR A 48 -8.47 21.37 15.60
N GLY A 49 -9.04 22.42 16.19
CA GLY A 49 -8.49 23.13 17.34
C GLY A 49 -9.60 23.65 18.24
N GLY A 50 -9.28 23.89 19.51
CA GLY A 50 -10.21 24.47 20.48
C GLY A 50 -10.53 25.91 20.12
N GLY A 51 -11.46 26.12 19.19
CA GLY A 51 -12.13 27.40 18.94
C GLY A 51 -12.95 27.78 20.17
N SER A 52 -12.28 28.08 21.28
CA SER A 52 -12.86 28.81 22.38
C SER A 52 -12.83 30.28 21.97
N THR A 53 -13.90 30.75 21.34
CA THR A 53 -14.35 32.11 21.61
C THR A 53 -14.29 32.31 23.12
N LYS A 54 -13.40 33.21 23.59
CA LYS A 54 -13.24 33.49 25.02
C LYS A 54 -14.63 33.83 25.56
N PRO A 55 -15.14 33.14 26.60
CA PRO A 55 -16.47 33.44 27.11
C PRO A 55 -16.49 34.89 27.57
N ASP A 56 -17.54 35.61 27.19
CA ASP A 56 -17.81 36.98 27.61
C ASP A 56 -17.63 37.10 29.14
N ALA A 57 -16.95 38.16 29.59
CA ALA A 57 -16.69 38.43 31.00
C ALA A 57 -17.99 38.43 31.82
N LYS A 58 -19.10 38.86 31.22
CA LYS A 58 -20.45 38.88 31.82
C LYS A 58 -21.01 37.47 32.02
N GLN A 59 -20.77 36.55 31.08
CA GLN A 59 -21.14 35.13 31.21
C GLN A 59 -20.32 34.42 32.30
N ARG A 60 -19.02 34.73 32.41
CA ARG A 60 -18.15 34.17 33.47
C ARG A 60 -18.60 34.59 34.86
N ALA A 61 -18.95 35.87 35.04
CA ALA A 61 -19.46 36.38 36.32
C ALA A 61 -20.79 35.71 36.73
N ARG A 62 -21.74 35.57 35.79
CA ARG A 62 -23.04 34.89 36.03
C ARG A 62 -22.88 33.41 36.38
N GLN A 63 -21.96 32.70 35.73
CA GLN A 63 -21.68 31.29 36.04
C GLN A 63 -21.02 31.11 37.41
N SER A 64 -20.08 31.99 37.77
CA SER A 64 -19.42 31.98 39.09
C SER A 64 -20.43 32.15 40.23
N ALA A 65 -21.37 33.11 40.08
CA ALA A 65 -22.43 33.34 41.04
C ALA A 65 -23.35 32.11 41.25
N LYS A 66 -23.71 31.39 40.18
CA LYS A 66 -24.52 30.15 40.26
C LYS A 66 -23.79 29.01 40.97
N THR A 67 -22.47 28.91 40.83
CA THR A 67 -21.69 27.83 41.45
C THR A 67 -21.33 28.06 42.92
N ARG A 68 -21.43 29.30 43.42
CA ARG A 68 -21.05 29.66 44.80
C ARG A 68 -21.99 29.05 45.86
N LYS A 69 -23.25 28.80 45.51
CA LYS A 69 -24.31 28.23 46.39
C LYS A 69 -24.40 26.69 46.39
N LEU A 70 -23.58 26.00 45.60
CA LEU A 70 -23.64 24.54 45.46
C LEU A 70 -22.85 23.82 46.57
N SER A 71 -23.35 22.66 47.02
CA SER A 71 -22.61 21.76 47.92
C SER A 71 -21.34 21.19 47.26
N PRO A 72 -20.37 20.65 48.02
CA PRO A 72 -19.16 20.06 47.44
C PRO A 72 -19.45 18.97 46.38
N LYS A 73 -20.44 18.11 46.63
CA LYS A 73 -20.90 17.06 45.69
C LYS A 73 -21.51 17.67 44.43
N GLN A 74 -22.35 18.71 44.56
CA GLN A 74 -22.95 19.41 43.43
C GLN A 74 -21.91 20.19 42.61
N LYS A 75 -20.91 20.78 43.25
CA LYS A 75 -19.77 21.43 42.57
C LYS A 75 -18.97 20.42 41.75
N ALA A 76 -18.70 19.24 42.29
CA ALA A 76 -18.01 18.17 41.57
C ALA A 76 -18.80 17.70 40.34
N ALA A 77 -20.10 17.41 40.50
CA ALA A 77 -20.97 17.01 39.38
C ALA A 77 -21.07 18.11 38.30
N HIS A 78 -21.18 19.38 38.71
CA HIS A 78 -21.20 20.51 37.77
C HIS A 78 -19.88 20.64 36.99
N ARG A 79 -18.73 20.46 37.65
CA ARG A 79 -17.42 20.45 36.97
C ARG A 79 -17.30 19.31 35.97
N ALA A 80 -17.71 18.10 36.34
CA ALA A 80 -17.71 16.94 35.47
C ALA A 80 -18.58 17.15 34.22
N ARG A 81 -19.81 17.65 34.39
CA ARG A 81 -20.72 17.97 33.28
C ARG A 81 -20.13 19.03 32.34
N ARG A 82 -19.53 20.09 32.89
CA ARG A 82 -18.86 21.12 32.08
C ARG A 82 -17.65 20.56 31.32
N ALA A 83 -16.86 19.70 31.95
CA ALA A 83 -15.73 19.05 31.30
C ALA A 83 -16.19 18.15 30.15
N ARG A 84 -17.27 17.36 30.34
CA ARG A 84 -17.88 16.55 29.27
C ARG A 84 -18.39 17.41 28.13
N ALA A 85 -19.15 18.48 28.41
CA ALA A 85 -19.63 19.39 27.38
C ALA A 85 -18.49 20.08 26.59
N GLN A 86 -17.41 20.46 27.27
CA GLN A 86 -16.23 21.03 26.62
C GLN A 86 -15.47 19.98 25.79
N LEU A 87 -15.45 18.72 26.24
CA LEU A 87 -14.89 17.61 25.47
C LEU A 87 -15.70 17.38 24.18
N VAL A 88 -17.02 17.24 24.27
CA VAL A 88 -17.93 17.12 23.13
C VAL A 88 -17.73 18.26 22.13
N ARG A 89 -17.69 19.52 22.61
CA ARG A 89 -17.43 20.68 21.74
C ARG A 89 -16.08 20.59 21.01
N ARG A 90 -15.02 20.12 21.67
CA ARG A 90 -13.70 19.96 21.02
C ARG A 90 -13.65 18.76 20.09
N MET A 91 -14.35 17.67 20.42
CA MET A 91 -14.47 16.52 19.54
C MET A 91 -15.26 16.88 18.28
N GLY A 92 -16.25 17.76 18.40
CA GLY A 92 -17.20 18.08 17.34
C GLY A 92 -18.21 16.97 17.09
N VAL A 93 -18.26 15.96 17.96
CA VAL A 93 -19.20 14.83 17.90
C VAL A 93 -19.73 14.63 19.31
N ASP A 94 -21.03 14.34 19.43
CA ASP A 94 -21.72 14.09 20.69
C ASP A 94 -22.15 12.61 20.83
N PRO A 95 -21.30 11.74 21.41
CA PRO A 95 -21.64 10.35 21.67
C PRO A 95 -22.84 10.16 22.60
N ASP A 96 -23.16 11.17 23.43
CA ASP A 96 -24.22 11.08 24.43
C ASP A 96 -25.59 11.46 23.84
N ASN A 97 -25.61 12.06 22.64
CA ASN A 97 -26.82 12.57 21.99
C ASN A 97 -26.88 12.20 20.51
N GLY A 98 -26.97 10.90 20.23
CA GLY A 98 -27.22 10.38 18.87
C GLY A 98 -26.09 10.65 17.88
N TRP A 99 -24.85 10.83 18.35
CA TRP A 99 -23.67 11.08 17.51
C TRP A 99 -23.75 12.36 16.66
N ALA A 100 -24.52 13.35 17.12
CA ALA A 100 -24.65 14.62 16.42
C ALA A 100 -23.27 15.26 16.17
N ALA A 101 -22.98 15.60 14.91
CA ALA A 101 -21.71 16.13 14.48
C ALA A 101 -21.80 17.62 14.13
N ASN A 102 -20.84 18.41 14.64
CA ASN A 102 -20.63 19.81 14.29
C ASN A 102 -19.47 19.92 13.31
N TYR A 103 -19.78 19.84 12.02
CA TYR A 103 -18.80 20.06 10.96
C TYR A 103 -18.61 21.55 10.68
N GLU A 104 -17.36 21.98 10.60
CA GLU A 104 -16.95 23.35 10.30
C GLU A 104 -16.30 23.43 8.91
N ILE A 105 -16.37 24.59 8.26
CA ILE A 105 -15.60 24.83 7.04
C ILE A 105 -14.12 24.75 7.40
N VAL A 106 -13.35 23.99 6.62
CA VAL A 106 -11.91 23.86 6.84
C VAL A 106 -11.26 25.25 6.71
N PRO A 107 -10.43 25.70 7.67
CA PRO A 107 -9.80 27.01 7.60
C PRO A 107 -9.07 27.24 6.28
N GLY A 108 -9.34 28.37 5.62
CA GLY A 108 -8.78 28.71 4.31
C GLY A 108 -9.58 28.21 3.12
N LYS A 109 -10.67 27.45 3.32
CA LYS A 109 -11.59 27.00 2.25
C LYS A 109 -12.78 27.92 2.03
N GLU A 110 -12.94 28.99 2.79
CA GLU A 110 -14.08 29.91 2.71
C GLU A 110 -14.20 30.54 1.32
N LYS A 111 -13.08 30.87 0.69
CA LYS A 111 -13.06 31.38 -0.69
C LYS A 111 -13.53 30.33 -1.69
N VAL A 112 -13.03 29.10 -1.57
CA VAL A 112 -13.42 27.97 -2.44
C VAL A 112 -14.92 27.70 -2.34
N VAL A 113 -15.44 27.64 -1.10
CA VAL A 113 -16.88 27.45 -0.84
C VAL A 113 -17.70 28.54 -1.52
N ARG A 114 -17.36 29.82 -1.34
CA ARG A 114 -18.06 30.94 -2.00
C ARG A 114 -18.05 30.83 -3.52
N GLU A 115 -16.92 30.45 -4.11
CA GLU A 115 -16.80 30.29 -5.56
C GLU A 115 -17.64 29.13 -6.09
N LEU A 116 -17.68 28.00 -5.38
CA LEU A 116 -18.50 26.84 -5.73
C LEU A 116 -19.99 27.16 -5.60
N THR A 117 -20.42 27.81 -4.51
CA THR A 117 -21.81 28.23 -4.33
C THR A 117 -22.25 29.21 -5.43
N ALA A 118 -21.41 30.18 -5.78
CA ALA A 118 -21.70 31.12 -6.87
C ALA A 118 -21.77 30.43 -8.25
N ALA A 119 -20.93 29.43 -8.49
CA ALA A 119 -21.00 28.64 -9.73
C ALA A 119 -22.27 27.76 -9.76
N ALA A 120 -22.62 27.14 -8.63
CA ALA A 120 -23.81 26.31 -8.49
C ALA A 120 -25.09 27.12 -8.72
N ALA A 121 -25.16 28.37 -8.24
CA ALA A 121 -26.31 29.26 -8.46
C ALA A 121 -26.58 29.56 -9.96
N ARG A 122 -25.56 29.46 -10.82
CA ARG A 122 -25.65 29.72 -12.27
C ARG A 122 -25.84 28.47 -13.13
N SER A 123 -25.90 27.29 -12.51
CA SER A 123 -25.86 26.00 -13.21
C SER A 123 -27.18 25.25 -13.04
N GLY A 124 -27.69 24.61 -14.09
CA GLY A 124 -28.91 23.79 -13.98
C GLY A 124 -28.70 22.55 -13.11
N ASN A 125 -27.65 21.78 -13.46
CA ASN A 125 -27.25 20.54 -12.80
C ASN A 125 -25.85 20.66 -12.19
N ILE A 126 -25.61 19.92 -11.10
CA ILE A 126 -24.34 19.86 -10.37
C ILE A 126 -23.88 18.40 -10.31
N TYR A 127 -22.77 18.10 -10.99
CA TYR A 127 -22.14 16.78 -10.98
C TYR A 127 -20.99 16.72 -9.97
N LEU A 128 -21.09 15.78 -9.03
CA LEU A 128 -20.09 15.49 -8.01
C LEU A 128 -19.18 14.35 -8.51
N ALA A 129 -18.00 14.71 -8.99
CA ALA A 129 -17.03 13.83 -9.64
C ALA A 129 -15.80 13.54 -8.76
N THR A 130 -16.05 13.37 -7.45
CA THR A 130 -15.08 12.90 -6.47
C THR A 130 -14.69 11.44 -6.72
N ASP A 131 -13.62 10.98 -6.10
CA ASP A 131 -13.13 9.62 -6.23
C ASP A 131 -14.17 8.59 -5.75
N ARG A 132 -14.03 7.34 -6.21
CA ARG A 132 -15.00 6.26 -5.97
C ARG A 132 -15.02 5.75 -4.53
N ASP A 133 -13.99 6.03 -3.74
CA ASP A 133 -13.89 5.52 -2.39
C ASP A 133 -14.84 6.25 -1.41
N ARG A 134 -14.98 5.70 -0.21
CA ARG A 134 -15.85 6.27 0.83
C ARG A 134 -15.44 7.68 1.25
N GLU A 135 -14.16 8.04 1.10
CA GLU A 135 -13.70 9.41 1.36
C GLU A 135 -14.21 10.36 0.28
N GLY A 136 -14.12 9.98 -0.99
CA GLY A 136 -14.70 10.72 -2.11
C GLY A 136 -16.21 10.87 -1.98
N GLU A 137 -16.91 9.86 -1.48
CA GLU A 137 -18.35 9.93 -1.21
C GLU A 137 -18.69 10.93 -0.08
N ALA A 138 -17.91 10.94 1.00
CA ALA A 138 -18.06 11.91 2.08
C ALA A 138 -17.73 13.35 1.62
N ILE A 139 -16.75 13.52 0.72
CA ILE A 139 -16.47 14.83 0.11
C ILE A 139 -17.66 15.30 -0.74
N ALA A 140 -18.23 14.42 -1.56
CA ALA A 140 -19.43 14.73 -2.35
C ALA A 140 -20.59 15.16 -1.46
N TRP A 141 -20.84 14.42 -0.38
CA TRP A 141 -21.85 14.76 0.62
C TRP A 141 -21.58 16.13 1.26
N HIS A 142 -20.37 16.38 1.76
CA HIS A 142 -20.01 17.68 2.32
C HIS A 142 -20.18 18.84 1.33
N LEU A 143 -19.88 18.63 0.05
CA LEU A 143 -20.09 19.63 -0.99
C LEU A 143 -21.58 19.95 -1.17
N ARG A 144 -22.45 18.92 -1.23
CA ARG A 144 -23.91 19.10 -1.27
C ARG A 144 -24.40 19.91 -0.08
N GLU A 145 -23.99 19.54 1.14
CA GLU A 145 -24.43 20.19 2.37
C GLU A 145 -23.94 21.65 2.49
N VAL A 146 -22.75 21.96 1.95
CA VAL A 146 -22.18 23.32 1.98
C VAL A 146 -22.80 24.23 0.94
N ILE A 147 -23.00 23.71 -0.28
CA ILE A 147 -23.53 24.49 -1.40
C ILE A 147 -25.03 24.72 -1.19
N GLY A 148 -25.75 23.71 -0.68
CA GLY A 148 -27.18 23.79 -0.40
C GLY A 148 -28.06 23.80 -1.66
N GLY A 149 -29.32 24.21 -1.50
CA GLY A 149 -30.32 24.19 -2.57
C GLY A 149 -30.99 22.82 -2.72
N ASP A 150 -31.72 22.64 -3.82
CA ASP A 150 -32.50 21.42 -4.07
C ASP A 150 -31.60 20.20 -4.32
N PRO A 151 -31.71 19.11 -3.52
CA PRO A 151 -30.99 17.86 -3.71
C PRO A 151 -31.14 17.25 -5.11
N SER A 152 -32.27 17.46 -5.80
CA SER A 152 -32.54 16.91 -7.14
C SER A 152 -31.57 17.40 -8.22
N ARG A 153 -30.90 18.53 -7.97
CA ARG A 153 -29.90 19.13 -8.87
C ARG A 153 -28.55 18.43 -8.82
N TYR A 154 -28.32 17.58 -7.82
CA TYR A 154 -27.04 16.92 -7.60
C TYR A 154 -27.04 15.53 -8.21
N ARG A 155 -25.97 15.21 -8.92
CA ARG A 155 -25.74 13.92 -9.57
C ARG A 155 -24.35 13.43 -9.25
N ARG A 156 -24.19 12.15 -8.94
CA ARG A 156 -22.93 11.53 -8.54
C ARG A 156 -22.28 10.82 -9.72
N VAL A 157 -21.04 11.17 -10.03
CA VAL A 157 -20.30 10.63 -11.17
C VAL A 157 -19.05 9.89 -10.70
N VAL A 158 -18.95 8.61 -11.04
CA VAL A 158 -17.88 7.72 -10.57
C VAL A 158 -17.15 7.10 -11.75
N PHE A 159 -15.82 7.04 -11.68
CA PHE A 159 -14.98 6.41 -12.70
C PHE A 159 -13.71 5.82 -12.07
N ASN A 160 -13.16 4.77 -12.69
CA ASN A 160 -11.94 4.09 -12.24
C ASN A 160 -10.67 4.64 -12.90
N GLU A 161 -10.83 5.40 -13.98
CA GLU A 161 -9.76 6.01 -14.76
C GLU A 161 -10.26 7.29 -15.44
N ILE A 162 -9.34 8.18 -15.82
CA ILE A 162 -9.68 9.47 -16.43
C ILE A 162 -9.30 9.44 -17.92
N THR A 163 -10.09 8.70 -18.69
CA THR A 163 -10.01 8.58 -20.15
C THR A 163 -11.24 9.22 -20.81
N ARG A 164 -11.15 9.59 -22.09
CA ARG A 164 -12.30 10.16 -22.83
C ARG A 164 -13.53 9.25 -22.74
N ARG A 165 -13.32 7.94 -22.94
CA ARG A 165 -14.37 6.92 -22.91
C ARG A 165 -14.97 6.75 -21.51
N ALA A 166 -14.13 6.59 -20.49
CA ALA A 166 -14.61 6.40 -19.12
C ALA A 166 -15.40 7.63 -18.62
N ILE A 167 -14.94 8.84 -18.96
CA ILE A 167 -15.64 10.07 -18.61
C ILE A 167 -16.96 10.19 -19.37
N ALA A 168 -17.01 9.94 -20.67
CA ALA A 168 -18.28 9.97 -21.42
C ALA A 168 -19.32 9.03 -20.80
N ARG A 169 -18.94 7.76 -20.57
CA ARG A 169 -19.81 6.75 -19.95
C ARG A 169 -20.28 7.14 -18.54
N ALA A 170 -19.40 7.72 -17.73
CA ALA A 170 -19.75 8.10 -16.36
C ALA A 170 -20.76 9.26 -16.29
N PHE A 171 -20.86 10.07 -17.34
CA PHE A 171 -21.82 11.17 -17.44
C PHE A 171 -23.12 10.81 -18.17
N GLU A 172 -23.18 9.65 -18.85
CA GLU A 172 -24.41 9.13 -19.48
C GLU A 172 -25.44 8.68 -18.44
N GLU A 173 -25.00 7.91 -17.43
CA GLU A 173 -25.85 7.40 -16.36
C GLU A 173 -25.28 7.79 -14.98
N PRO A 174 -25.45 9.06 -14.56
CA PRO A 174 -24.97 9.51 -13.27
C PRO A 174 -25.85 8.95 -12.15
N GLY A 175 -25.20 8.52 -11.06
CA GLY A 175 -25.88 8.02 -9.87
C GLY A 175 -26.30 9.11 -8.89
N GLU A 176 -26.60 8.67 -7.67
CA GLU A 176 -26.87 9.52 -6.51
C GLU A 176 -25.80 9.29 -5.43
N ILE A 177 -25.77 10.14 -4.41
CA ILE A 177 -24.85 9.97 -3.29
C ILE A 177 -25.27 8.73 -2.49
N ASP A 178 -24.33 7.83 -2.25
CA ASP A 178 -24.56 6.64 -1.43
C ASP A 178 -24.41 6.98 0.06
N GLU A 179 -25.55 7.25 0.70
CA GLU A 179 -25.60 7.59 2.13
C GLU A 179 -25.02 6.48 3.04
N ASN A 180 -25.02 5.21 2.62
CA ASN A 180 -24.39 4.14 3.40
C ASN A 180 -22.86 4.26 3.41
N GLN A 181 -22.27 4.62 2.26
CA GLN A 181 -20.84 4.87 2.18
C GLN A 181 -20.43 6.13 2.95
N VAL A 182 -21.23 7.18 2.88
CA VAL A 182 -21.06 8.39 3.70
C VAL A 182 -21.10 8.01 5.19
N ASN A 183 -22.12 7.29 5.64
CA ASN A 183 -22.27 6.87 7.03
C ASN A 183 -21.12 5.96 7.49
N ALA A 184 -20.60 5.09 6.62
CA ALA A 184 -19.43 4.27 6.93
C ALA A 184 -18.17 5.12 7.11
N GLN A 185 -17.98 6.17 6.30
CA GLN A 185 -16.87 7.11 6.44
C GLN A 185 -17.01 7.95 7.73
N GLN A 186 -18.20 8.51 7.99
CA GLN A 186 -18.48 9.29 9.19
C GLN A 186 -18.28 8.47 10.46
N THR A 187 -18.79 7.23 10.48
CA THR A 187 -18.62 6.30 11.60
C THR A 187 -17.14 6.07 11.92
N ARG A 188 -16.32 5.82 10.89
CA ARG A 188 -14.87 5.70 11.03
C ARG A 188 -14.28 6.99 11.61
N ARG A 189 -14.66 8.16 11.07
CA ARG A 189 -14.19 9.48 11.52
C ARG A 189 -14.52 9.73 12.99
N PHE A 190 -15.73 9.38 13.44
CA PHE A 190 -16.19 9.57 14.81
C PHE A 190 -15.49 8.63 15.77
N LEU A 191 -15.32 7.36 15.39
CA LEU A 191 -14.60 6.38 16.18
C LEU A 191 -13.15 6.81 16.43
N ASP A 192 -12.45 7.25 15.37
CA ASP A 192 -11.07 7.74 15.48
C ASP A 192 -11.01 9.02 16.35
N ARG A 193 -12.04 9.88 16.27
CA ARG A 193 -12.16 11.10 17.08
C ARG A 193 -12.34 10.79 18.57
N VAL A 194 -13.24 9.87 18.91
CA VAL A 194 -13.52 9.47 20.31
C VAL A 194 -12.28 8.86 20.93
N VAL A 195 -11.66 7.88 20.25
CA VAL A 195 -10.44 7.25 20.76
C VAL A 195 -9.34 8.28 20.98
N GLY A 196 -9.11 9.18 20.01
CA GLY A 196 -8.09 10.21 20.15
C GLY A 196 -8.34 11.14 21.34
N PHE A 197 -9.54 11.70 21.46
CA PHE A 197 -9.85 12.72 22.49
C PHE A 197 -10.08 12.15 23.89
N GLU A 198 -10.57 10.91 24.01
CA GLU A 198 -10.80 10.29 25.31
C GLU A 198 -9.55 9.58 25.84
N LEU A 199 -8.75 8.94 24.97
CA LEU A 199 -7.60 8.15 25.41
C LEU A 199 -6.31 8.99 25.53
N SER A 200 -6.10 10.03 24.70
CA SER A 200 -4.89 10.87 24.81
C SER A 200 -4.71 11.53 26.18
N PRO A 201 -5.73 12.12 26.84
CA PRO A 201 -5.57 12.68 28.18
C PRO A 201 -5.12 11.67 29.22
N LEU A 202 -5.52 10.40 29.08
CA LEU A 202 -5.06 9.32 29.95
C LEU A 202 -3.56 9.05 29.73
N LEU A 203 -3.12 8.98 28.47
CA LEU A 203 -1.70 8.84 28.14
C LEU A 203 -0.87 10.02 28.68
N TRP A 204 -1.41 11.24 28.64
CA TRP A 204 -0.74 12.41 29.21
C TRP A 204 -0.59 12.35 30.72
N ALA A 205 -1.59 11.80 31.40
CA ALA A 205 -1.59 11.67 32.85
C ALA A 205 -0.69 10.52 33.35
N LYS A 206 -0.55 9.44 32.56
CA LYS A 206 0.12 8.21 32.99
C LYS A 206 1.50 7.97 32.38
N VAL A 207 1.79 8.60 31.25
CA VAL A 207 3.04 8.36 30.50
C VAL A 207 3.78 9.67 30.27
N ALA A 208 3.32 10.52 29.35
CA ALA A 208 3.93 11.80 29.04
C ALA A 208 2.96 12.73 28.31
N ARG A 209 3.10 14.04 28.52
CA ARG A 209 2.32 15.04 27.79
C ARG A 209 2.69 15.05 26.31
N GLY A 210 1.70 15.34 25.45
CA GLY A 210 1.90 15.46 24.00
C GLY A 210 1.70 14.14 23.23
N LEU A 211 1.47 13.03 23.92
CA LEU A 211 1.24 11.73 23.28
C LEU A 211 -0.16 11.63 22.64
N SER A 212 -0.25 11.22 21.39
CA SER A 212 -1.52 10.95 20.72
C SER A 212 -1.92 9.49 20.86
N ALA A 213 -3.20 9.21 21.08
CA ALA A 213 -3.77 7.88 20.96
C ALA A 213 -4.41 7.71 19.58
N GLY A 214 -4.13 6.60 18.90
CA GLY A 214 -4.72 6.31 17.60
C GLY A 214 -5.19 4.86 17.55
N ARG A 215 -6.47 4.65 17.25
CA ARG A 215 -7.09 3.31 17.29
C ARG A 215 -6.33 2.27 16.47
N VAL A 216 -5.89 2.64 15.26
CA VAL A 216 -5.16 1.75 14.36
C VAL A 216 -3.64 1.93 14.51
N GLN A 217 -3.20 3.16 14.74
CA GLN A 217 -1.79 3.47 14.90
C GLN A 217 -1.18 2.72 16.09
N SER A 218 -1.88 2.66 17.23
CA SER A 218 -1.41 1.92 18.41
C SER A 218 -1.24 0.42 18.13
N VAL A 219 -2.07 -0.17 17.27
CA VAL A 219 -1.93 -1.59 16.86
C VAL A 219 -0.72 -1.76 15.96
N ALA A 220 -0.49 -0.85 15.00
CA ALA A 220 0.70 -0.89 14.15
C ALA A 220 1.99 -0.72 14.97
N VAL A 221 2.01 0.19 15.95
CA VAL A 221 3.12 0.36 16.89
C VAL A 221 3.33 -0.93 17.69
N ARG A 222 2.26 -1.57 18.18
CA ARG A 222 2.35 -2.85 18.89
C ARG A 222 3.05 -3.94 18.07
N LEU A 223 2.78 -4.05 16.77
CA LEU A 223 3.46 -5.02 15.90
C LEU A 223 4.99 -4.81 15.88
N ILE A 224 5.44 -3.55 15.83
CA ILE A 224 6.86 -3.21 15.85
C ILE A 224 7.47 -3.56 17.22
N VAL A 225 6.76 -3.30 18.32
CA VAL A 225 7.22 -3.62 19.68
C VAL A 225 7.35 -5.13 19.88
N GLU A 226 6.34 -5.90 19.44
CA GLU A 226 6.36 -7.36 19.55
C GLU A 226 7.55 -7.95 18.79
N ARG A 227 7.82 -7.46 17.57
CA ARG A 227 9.02 -7.83 16.81
C ARG A 227 10.32 -7.47 17.53
N GLU A 228 10.39 -6.29 18.16
CA GLU A 228 11.58 -5.91 18.93
C GLU A 228 11.77 -6.75 20.21
N ARG A 229 10.68 -7.19 20.85
CA ARG A 229 10.74 -8.14 21.97
C ARG A 229 11.25 -9.50 21.51
N GLU A 230 10.74 -10.01 20.38
CA GLU A 230 11.25 -11.25 19.75
C GLU A 230 12.76 -11.16 19.46
N ILE A 231 13.21 -10.06 18.85
CA ILE A 231 14.63 -9.85 18.52
C ILE A 231 15.50 -9.80 19.79
N ARG A 232 15.04 -9.13 20.86
CA ARG A 232 15.80 -9.02 22.12
C ARG A 232 15.85 -10.31 22.92
N ALA A 233 14.80 -11.13 22.85
CA ALA A 233 14.74 -12.41 23.53
C ALA A 233 15.45 -13.53 22.74
N PHE A 234 15.83 -13.27 21.50
CA PHE A 234 16.48 -14.24 20.63
C PHE A 234 17.95 -14.43 21.03
N THR A 235 18.31 -15.68 21.34
CA THR A 235 19.69 -16.10 21.55
C THR A 235 20.18 -16.80 20.28
N PRO A 236 21.17 -16.24 19.56
CA PRO A 236 21.73 -16.88 18.38
C PRO A 236 22.37 -18.22 18.73
N GLU A 237 21.93 -19.25 18.02
CA GLU A 237 22.57 -20.57 18.01
C GLU A 237 23.60 -20.64 16.88
N GLU A 238 24.81 -21.06 17.24
CA GLU A 238 25.89 -21.36 16.31
C GLU A 238 25.58 -22.61 15.49
N TYR A 239 25.90 -22.58 14.20
CA TYR A 239 25.93 -23.77 13.37
C TYR A 239 26.93 -23.58 12.22
N TRP A 240 27.43 -24.69 11.71
CA TRP A 240 28.39 -24.70 10.61
C TRP A 240 27.76 -25.30 9.36
N GLU A 241 28.07 -24.71 8.22
CA GLU A 241 27.86 -25.31 6.91
C GLU A 241 29.22 -25.68 6.31
N ALA A 242 29.28 -26.76 5.54
CA ALA A 242 30.49 -27.15 4.86
C ALA A 242 30.25 -27.19 3.35
N PHE A 243 31.26 -26.77 2.62
CA PHE A 243 31.29 -26.74 1.17
C PHE A 243 32.53 -27.50 0.70
N ALA A 244 32.37 -28.26 -0.37
CA ALA A 244 33.46 -28.98 -1.00
C ALA A 244 33.51 -28.65 -2.48
N ASP A 245 34.67 -28.23 -2.95
CA ASP A 245 34.93 -27.98 -4.36
C ASP A 245 35.37 -29.29 -4.99
N LEU A 246 34.52 -29.83 -5.87
CA LEU A 246 34.71 -31.13 -6.50
C LEU A 246 35.00 -30.95 -7.99
N LYS A 247 35.99 -31.68 -8.51
CA LYS A 247 36.40 -31.61 -9.92
C LYS A 247 36.39 -32.98 -10.60
N ARG A 248 36.00 -33.01 -11.88
CA ARG A 248 36.12 -34.18 -12.75
C ARG A 248 37.34 -34.00 -13.66
N GLY A 249 38.44 -34.71 -13.39
CA GLY A 249 39.67 -34.58 -14.18
C GLY A 249 40.28 -33.17 -14.10
N GLU A 250 40.46 -32.53 -15.25
CA GLU A 250 40.97 -31.14 -15.38
C GLU A 250 39.86 -30.09 -15.58
N GLU A 251 38.59 -30.47 -15.40
CA GLU A 251 37.48 -29.51 -15.45
C GLU A 251 37.47 -28.56 -14.25
N ASP A 252 36.78 -27.42 -14.40
CA ASP A 252 36.57 -26.45 -13.32
C ASP A 252 35.87 -27.11 -12.12
N ALA A 253 36.32 -26.73 -10.92
CA ALA A 253 35.73 -27.24 -9.70
C ALA A 253 34.32 -26.67 -9.49
N VAL A 254 33.42 -27.54 -9.04
CA VAL A 254 32.04 -27.18 -8.69
C VAL A 254 31.91 -27.20 -7.18
N ARG A 255 31.36 -26.12 -6.61
CA ARG A 255 31.12 -26.01 -5.17
C ARG A 255 29.85 -26.74 -4.78
N PHE A 256 30.00 -27.83 -4.05
CA PHE A 256 28.90 -28.59 -3.45
C PHE A 256 28.70 -28.18 -1.98
N THR A 257 27.46 -28.23 -1.51
CA THR A 257 27.13 -28.10 -0.09
C THR A 257 27.00 -29.48 0.54
N VAL A 258 27.64 -29.70 1.69
CA VAL A 258 27.47 -30.93 2.47
C VAL A 258 26.08 -30.92 3.09
N SER A 259 25.27 -31.91 2.74
CA SER A 259 23.87 -32.00 3.14
C SER A 259 23.63 -33.02 4.26
N ARG A 260 24.43 -34.09 4.31
CA ARG A 260 24.35 -35.14 5.33
C ARG A 260 25.73 -35.69 5.69
N ASP A 261 25.81 -36.21 6.91
CA ASP A 261 26.91 -36.98 7.47
C ASP A 261 26.32 -38.16 8.25
N GLY A 262 26.44 -39.36 7.68
CA GLY A 262 25.68 -40.53 8.10
C GLY A 262 24.18 -40.34 7.83
N ASP A 263 23.34 -40.73 8.79
CA ASP A 263 21.88 -40.64 8.66
C ASP A 263 21.32 -39.22 8.98
N ALA A 264 22.16 -38.35 9.56
CA ALA A 264 21.76 -37.03 10.05
C ALA A 264 21.99 -35.91 9.00
N PRO A 265 21.13 -34.88 8.95
CA PRO A 265 21.43 -33.64 8.22
C PRO A 265 22.71 -33.00 8.77
N TYR A 266 23.58 -32.55 7.87
CA TYR A 266 24.82 -31.89 8.26
C TYR A 266 24.54 -30.50 8.85
N ARG A 267 24.73 -30.34 10.16
CA ARG A 267 24.61 -29.06 10.87
C ARG A 267 25.38 -29.09 12.21
N PRO A 268 26.73 -29.15 12.19
CA PRO A 268 27.53 -29.12 13.41
C PRO A 268 27.27 -27.85 14.22
N GLY A 269 27.21 -27.97 15.55
CA GLY A 269 26.98 -26.85 16.47
C GLY A 269 28.25 -26.18 16.99
N SER A 270 29.43 -26.65 16.61
CA SER A 270 30.72 -26.07 17.02
C SER A 270 31.80 -26.27 15.95
N GLU A 271 32.87 -25.48 16.07
CA GLU A 271 34.03 -25.55 15.19
C GLU A 271 34.73 -26.91 15.25
N GLU A 272 34.84 -27.51 16.44
CA GLU A 272 35.50 -28.81 16.62
C GLU A 272 34.77 -29.91 15.85
N ALA A 273 33.44 -29.97 15.99
CA ALA A 273 32.61 -30.96 15.30
C ALA A 273 32.63 -30.76 13.77
N ALA A 274 32.69 -29.50 13.31
CA ALA A 274 32.88 -29.20 11.89
C ALA A 274 34.26 -29.69 11.40
N ASN A 275 35.33 -29.38 12.13
CA ASN A 275 36.71 -29.77 11.78
C ASN A 275 36.92 -31.29 11.77
N GLU A 276 36.31 -32.03 12.69
CA GLU A 276 36.31 -33.50 12.69
C GLU A 276 35.64 -34.05 11.42
N SER A 277 34.52 -33.46 11.02
CA SER A 277 33.80 -33.83 9.80
C SER A 277 34.63 -33.51 8.56
N LEU A 278 35.28 -32.34 8.51
CA LEU A 278 36.17 -31.93 7.43
C LEU A 278 37.39 -32.86 7.29
N ALA A 279 37.97 -33.31 8.41
CA ALA A 279 39.09 -34.25 8.40
C ALA A 279 38.68 -35.59 7.79
N ARG A 280 37.48 -36.10 8.11
CA ARG A 280 36.91 -37.30 7.47
C ARG A 280 36.61 -37.06 5.99
N LEU A 281 36.04 -35.90 5.65
CA LEU A 281 35.66 -35.54 4.27
C LEU A 281 36.87 -35.50 3.33
N ARG A 282 38.01 -34.97 3.80
CA ARG A 282 39.28 -34.91 3.03
C ARG A 282 39.85 -36.28 2.65
N GLN A 283 39.47 -37.34 3.35
CA GLN A 283 39.96 -38.70 3.09
C GLN A 283 39.04 -39.49 2.15
N ARG A 284 37.94 -38.89 1.66
CA ARG A 284 36.96 -39.56 0.80
C ARG A 284 37.21 -39.25 -0.67
N ALA A 285 36.97 -40.25 -1.51
CA ALA A 285 36.69 -40.05 -2.92
C ALA A 285 35.18 -39.90 -3.10
N PHE A 286 34.77 -39.00 -4.00
CA PHE A 286 33.36 -38.74 -4.28
C PHE A 286 32.99 -39.33 -5.64
N ALA A 287 31.76 -39.80 -5.74
CA ALA A 287 31.14 -40.12 -7.02
C ALA A 287 29.76 -39.51 -7.08
N VAL A 288 29.33 -39.12 -8.27
CA VAL A 288 27.95 -38.67 -8.50
C VAL A 288 27.02 -39.87 -8.31
N SER A 289 26.14 -39.79 -7.31
CA SER A 289 25.17 -40.85 -7.01
C SER A 289 23.83 -40.63 -7.68
N ALA A 290 23.48 -39.38 -7.99
CA ALA A 290 22.26 -39.07 -8.70
C ALA A 290 22.36 -37.71 -9.40
N ARG A 291 21.69 -37.60 -10.55
CA ARG A 291 21.40 -36.33 -11.20
C ARG A 291 19.93 -36.26 -11.55
N GLU A 292 19.27 -35.22 -11.05
CA GLU A 292 17.86 -34.96 -11.28
C GLU A 292 17.68 -33.67 -12.08
N ASP A 293 17.23 -33.82 -13.32
CA ASP A 293 16.87 -32.71 -14.20
C ASP A 293 15.35 -32.58 -14.26
N ARG A 294 14.82 -31.50 -13.69
CA ARG A 294 13.36 -31.25 -13.60
C ARG A 294 12.96 -29.97 -14.32
N PRO A 295 12.00 -30.01 -15.26
CA PRO A 295 11.40 -28.80 -15.80
C PRO A 295 10.60 -28.09 -14.69
N THR A 296 10.90 -26.81 -14.49
CA THR A 296 10.22 -25.94 -13.51
C THR A 296 9.73 -24.66 -14.18
N GLN A 297 8.71 -24.05 -13.61
CA GLN A 297 8.12 -22.83 -14.16
C GLN A 297 7.92 -21.78 -13.08
N ALA A 298 8.21 -20.52 -13.41
CA ALA A 298 7.83 -19.36 -12.60
C ALA A 298 6.62 -18.68 -13.25
N ARG A 299 5.56 -18.44 -12.47
CA ARG A 299 4.33 -17.81 -12.96
C ARG A 299 4.37 -16.29 -12.73
N PRO A 300 3.78 -15.48 -13.63
CA PRO A 300 3.70 -14.05 -13.42
C PRO A 300 2.80 -13.71 -12.23
N SER A 301 3.22 -12.70 -11.48
CA SER A 301 2.42 -12.13 -10.39
C SER A 301 1.18 -11.39 -10.91
N ALA A 302 0.16 -11.28 -10.07
CA ALA A 302 -1.04 -10.51 -10.37
C ALA A 302 -0.71 -9.02 -10.64
N PRO A 303 -1.59 -8.31 -11.38
CA PRO A 303 -1.60 -6.85 -11.45
C PRO A 303 -1.56 -6.21 -10.05
N PHE A 304 -1.07 -4.98 -9.96
CA PHE A 304 -0.91 -4.35 -8.67
C PHE A 304 -2.24 -4.01 -8.02
N ILE A 305 -2.32 -4.30 -6.72
CA ILE A 305 -3.20 -3.61 -5.76
C ILE A 305 -2.36 -2.62 -4.95
N THR A 306 -3.01 -1.76 -4.15
CA THR A 306 -2.31 -0.71 -3.37
C THR A 306 -1.19 -1.26 -2.51
N SER A 307 -1.42 -2.37 -1.78
CA SER A 307 -0.42 -2.96 -0.89
C SER A 307 0.78 -3.50 -1.66
N THR A 308 0.55 -4.19 -2.77
CA THR A 308 1.61 -4.80 -3.60
C THR A 308 2.40 -3.76 -4.39
N LEU A 309 1.76 -2.65 -4.79
CA LEU A 309 2.44 -1.50 -5.39
C LEU A 309 3.38 -0.85 -4.39
N GLN A 310 2.89 -0.56 -3.19
CA GLN A 310 3.69 0.02 -2.10
C GLN A 310 4.91 -0.85 -1.75
N GLN A 311 4.69 -2.16 -1.61
CA GLN A 311 5.78 -3.11 -1.37
C GLN A 311 6.81 -3.11 -2.50
N SER A 312 6.36 -3.19 -3.75
CA SER A 312 7.28 -3.28 -4.90
C SER A 312 8.02 -1.98 -5.15
N ALA A 313 7.38 -0.83 -4.97
CA ALA A 313 8.01 0.48 -5.10
C ALA A 313 9.05 0.72 -3.99
N SER A 314 8.79 0.26 -2.77
CA SER A 314 9.78 0.29 -1.69
C SER A 314 10.99 -0.59 -2.00
N THR A 315 10.78 -1.86 -2.35
CA THR A 315 11.89 -2.81 -2.59
C THR A 315 12.66 -2.52 -3.88
N ARG A 316 12.01 -2.07 -4.96
CA ARG A 316 12.66 -1.91 -6.28
C ARG A 316 13.09 -0.48 -6.59
N LEU A 317 12.40 0.52 -6.05
CA LEU A 317 12.65 1.93 -6.37
C LEU A 317 13.17 2.72 -5.17
N GLY A 318 13.18 2.14 -3.96
CA GLY A 318 13.53 2.85 -2.73
C GLY A 318 12.50 3.91 -2.32
N PHE A 319 11.26 3.81 -2.80
CA PHE A 319 10.22 4.80 -2.49
C PHE A 319 9.49 4.47 -1.19
N SER A 320 9.34 5.46 -0.32
CA SER A 320 8.43 5.33 0.82
C SER A 320 6.98 5.16 0.35
N VAL A 321 6.13 4.60 1.20
CA VAL A 321 4.71 4.41 0.94
C VAL A 321 4.00 5.74 0.68
N ARG A 322 4.40 6.81 1.39
CA ARG A 322 3.86 8.16 1.21
C ARG A 322 4.25 8.72 -0.16
N ARG A 323 5.52 8.59 -0.54
CA ARG A 323 6.01 9.02 -1.86
C ARG A 323 5.30 8.25 -2.97
N THR A 324 5.23 6.93 -2.86
CA THR A 324 4.53 6.05 -3.81
C THR A 324 3.09 6.49 -4.04
N MET A 325 2.31 6.71 -2.97
CA MET A 325 0.92 7.14 -3.13
C MET A 325 0.77 8.54 -3.69
N THR A 326 1.70 9.46 -3.39
CA THR A 326 1.72 10.81 -3.96
C THR A 326 1.96 10.77 -5.47
N LEU A 327 2.93 9.99 -5.91
CA LEU A 327 3.25 9.82 -7.34
C LEU A 327 2.10 9.09 -8.07
N ALA A 328 1.54 8.04 -7.47
CA ALA A 328 0.40 7.32 -8.04
C ALA A 328 -0.84 8.22 -8.18
N GLN A 329 -1.14 9.09 -7.20
CA GLN A 329 -2.20 10.09 -7.32
C GLN A 329 -1.97 11.00 -8.54
N ARG A 330 -0.74 11.51 -8.72
CA ARG A 330 -0.39 12.37 -9.86
C ARG A 330 -0.59 11.65 -11.20
N LEU A 331 -0.14 10.39 -11.30
CA LEU A 331 -0.33 9.56 -12.50
C LEU A 331 -1.81 9.32 -12.79
N TYR A 332 -2.62 9.02 -11.77
CA TYR A 332 -4.06 8.82 -11.92
C TYR A 332 -4.76 10.11 -12.36
N GLU A 333 -4.50 11.24 -11.70
CA GLU A 333 -5.10 12.53 -12.03
C GLU A 333 -4.71 13.05 -13.42
N ALA A 334 -3.52 12.68 -13.90
CA ALA A 334 -3.07 12.94 -15.27
C ALA A 334 -3.71 12.00 -16.32
N GLY A 335 -4.36 10.92 -15.88
CA GLY A 335 -5.02 9.93 -16.72
C GLY A 335 -4.11 8.81 -17.22
N HIS A 336 -2.98 8.55 -16.57
CA HIS A 336 -2.00 7.53 -16.98
C HIS A 336 -2.26 6.15 -16.38
N ILE A 337 -2.82 6.09 -15.17
CA ILE A 337 -3.13 4.84 -14.49
C ILE A 337 -4.57 4.82 -13.97
N THR A 338 -5.09 3.63 -13.71
CA THR A 338 -6.34 3.43 -12.96
C THR A 338 -6.19 3.85 -11.50
N TYR A 339 -7.32 3.91 -10.79
CA TYR A 339 -7.37 4.36 -9.41
C TYR A 339 -6.46 3.55 -8.47
N MET A 340 -5.56 4.23 -7.77
CA MET A 340 -4.47 3.63 -7.01
C MET A 340 -4.85 3.14 -5.60
N ARG A 341 -6.09 3.33 -5.15
CA ARG A 341 -6.60 2.82 -3.86
C ARG A 341 -7.58 1.68 -4.11
N THR A 342 -7.02 0.48 -4.27
CA THR A 342 -7.74 -0.73 -4.65
C THR A 342 -7.15 -1.94 -3.94
N ASP A 343 -8.00 -2.89 -3.59
CA ASP A 343 -7.68 -4.23 -3.10
C ASP A 343 -8.08 -5.32 -4.11
N SER A 344 -8.49 -4.91 -5.32
CA SER A 344 -8.94 -5.78 -6.40
C SER A 344 -7.85 -5.99 -7.44
N THR A 345 -7.61 -7.25 -7.79
CA THR A 345 -6.72 -7.65 -8.90
C THR A 345 -7.46 -7.78 -10.23
N ASN A 346 -8.77 -7.48 -10.25
CA ASN A 346 -9.61 -7.56 -11.43
C ASN A 346 -9.18 -6.56 -12.51
N VAL A 347 -9.36 -6.91 -13.78
CA VAL A 347 -9.05 -6.06 -14.93
C VAL A 347 -10.22 -6.11 -15.91
N ALA A 348 -10.61 -4.96 -16.46
CA ALA A 348 -11.68 -4.87 -17.46
C ALA A 348 -11.33 -5.67 -18.73
N GLY A 349 -12.34 -6.30 -19.34
CA GLY A 349 -12.14 -7.13 -20.54
C GLY A 349 -11.49 -6.39 -21.71
N GLU A 350 -11.81 -5.10 -21.87
CA GLU A 350 -11.16 -4.19 -22.83
C GLU A 350 -9.65 -4.07 -22.60
N ALA A 351 -9.24 -3.86 -21.35
CA ALA A 351 -7.83 -3.72 -21.00
C ALA A 351 -7.08 -5.05 -21.12
N ILE A 352 -7.75 -6.18 -20.83
CA ILE A 352 -7.24 -7.53 -21.11
C ILE A 352 -7.03 -7.76 -22.61
N GLY A 353 -7.97 -7.34 -23.46
CA GLY A 353 -7.81 -7.40 -24.92
C GLY A 353 -6.59 -6.60 -25.37
N ALA A 354 -6.55 -5.32 -24.99
CA ALA A 354 -5.47 -4.40 -25.39
C ALA A 354 -4.07 -4.88 -24.99
N VAL A 355 -3.90 -5.38 -23.76
CA VAL A 355 -2.58 -5.89 -23.31
C VAL A 355 -2.18 -7.18 -24.01
N ARG A 356 -3.15 -8.04 -24.36
CA ARG A 356 -2.89 -9.27 -25.11
C ARG A 356 -2.48 -8.97 -26.54
N ASP A 357 -3.16 -8.02 -27.19
CA ASP A 357 -2.81 -7.56 -28.54
C ASP A 357 -1.40 -6.96 -28.54
N HIS A 358 -1.08 -6.13 -27.54
CA HIS A 358 0.26 -5.59 -27.35
C HIS A 358 1.31 -6.69 -27.16
N ILE A 359 1.03 -7.72 -26.34
CA ILE A 359 1.95 -8.85 -26.13
C ILE A 359 2.19 -9.61 -27.43
N GLY A 360 1.13 -9.91 -28.18
CA GLY A 360 1.20 -10.61 -29.47
C GLY A 360 2.02 -9.83 -30.49
N ALA A 361 1.84 -8.51 -30.57
CA ALA A 361 2.55 -7.64 -31.50
C ALA A 361 4.05 -7.47 -31.16
N GLU A 362 4.38 -7.20 -29.89
CA GLU A 362 5.75 -6.83 -29.49
C GLU A 362 6.63 -8.02 -29.10
N PHE A 363 6.05 -9.08 -28.54
CA PHE A 363 6.81 -10.24 -28.05
C PHE A 363 6.57 -11.51 -28.88
N GLY A 364 5.40 -11.62 -29.53
CA GLY A 364 5.01 -12.75 -30.35
C GLY A 364 4.21 -13.82 -29.60
N GLU A 365 3.63 -14.74 -30.38
CA GLU A 365 2.66 -15.77 -29.92
C GLU A 365 3.15 -16.63 -28.75
N ARG A 366 4.44 -16.95 -28.67
CA ARG A 366 5.01 -17.77 -27.59
C ARG A 366 4.89 -17.09 -26.21
N TYR A 367 4.83 -15.76 -26.18
CA TYR A 367 4.67 -14.97 -24.95
C TYR A 367 3.22 -14.78 -24.53
N LEU A 368 2.26 -15.13 -25.40
CA LEU A 368 0.84 -14.92 -25.19
C LEU A 368 0.14 -16.22 -24.76
N PRO A 369 -0.43 -16.28 -23.55
CA PRO A 369 -1.25 -17.42 -23.14
C PRO A 369 -2.49 -17.59 -24.04
N LYS A 370 -2.86 -18.84 -24.35
CA LYS A 370 -4.03 -19.17 -25.17
C LYS A 370 -5.33 -18.58 -24.61
N THR A 371 -5.49 -18.58 -23.29
CA THR A 371 -6.62 -17.96 -22.60
C THR A 371 -6.16 -16.80 -21.72
N PRO A 372 -6.98 -15.76 -21.54
CA PRO A 372 -6.66 -14.67 -20.62
C PRO A 372 -6.44 -15.16 -19.19
N ARG A 373 -5.46 -14.57 -18.50
CA ARG A 373 -5.20 -14.90 -17.09
C ARG A 373 -6.15 -14.11 -16.19
N SER A 374 -6.90 -14.84 -15.39
CA SER A 374 -7.69 -14.28 -14.29
C SER A 374 -6.94 -14.44 -12.97
N TYR A 375 -7.03 -13.42 -12.12
CA TYR A 375 -6.47 -13.41 -10.78
C TYR A 375 -7.60 -13.24 -9.77
N ALA A 376 -7.69 -14.17 -8.82
CA ALA A 376 -8.71 -14.09 -7.78
C ALA A 376 -8.50 -12.83 -6.91
N SER A 377 -9.60 -12.13 -6.64
CA SER A 377 -9.67 -11.11 -5.60
C SER A 377 -10.12 -11.74 -4.28
N LYS A 378 -9.74 -11.16 -3.14
CA LYS A 378 -10.17 -11.66 -1.82
C LYS A 378 -11.69 -11.45 -1.67
N GLN A 379 -12.40 -12.38 -1.02
CA GLN A 379 -13.87 -12.34 -0.80
C GLN A 379 -14.40 -11.05 -0.11
N ALA A 380 -13.52 -10.28 0.54
CA ALA A 380 -13.87 -9.02 1.20
C ALA A 380 -13.42 -7.77 0.40
N ALA A 381 -12.88 -7.94 -0.80
CA ALA A 381 -12.47 -6.84 -1.65
C ALA A 381 -13.69 -6.02 -2.10
N GLN A 382 -13.54 -4.72 -2.22
CA GLN A 382 -14.60 -3.89 -2.78
C GLN A 382 -14.66 -4.17 -4.30
N GLU A 383 -15.49 -5.16 -4.69
CA GLU A 383 -15.56 -5.77 -6.04
C GLU A 383 -15.85 -4.79 -7.20
N ALA A 384 -16.08 -3.52 -6.89
CA ALA A 384 -16.24 -2.42 -7.83
C ALA A 384 -14.92 -1.83 -8.37
N HIS A 385 -13.77 -2.24 -7.81
CA HIS A 385 -12.46 -1.69 -8.17
C HIS A 385 -11.71 -2.54 -9.19
N GLU A 386 -10.91 -1.86 -10.00
CA GLU A 386 -9.95 -2.49 -10.90
C GLU A 386 -8.55 -2.49 -10.25
N ALA A 387 -7.67 -3.35 -10.73
CA ALA A 387 -6.25 -3.30 -10.40
C ALA A 387 -5.61 -1.99 -10.87
N ILE A 388 -4.48 -1.65 -10.26
CA ILE A 388 -3.62 -0.55 -10.66
C ILE A 388 -2.86 -0.96 -11.92
N ARG A 389 -3.23 -0.36 -13.05
CA ARG A 389 -2.66 -0.61 -14.38
C ARG A 389 -2.57 0.68 -15.19
N PRO A 390 -1.83 0.71 -16.31
CA PRO A 390 -1.94 1.78 -17.29
C PRO A 390 -3.38 1.89 -17.82
N THR A 391 -3.85 3.12 -18.05
CA THR A 391 -5.12 3.37 -18.76
C THR A 391 -5.03 3.02 -20.24
N ASP A 392 -3.83 3.14 -20.80
CA ASP A 392 -3.48 2.80 -22.18
C ASP A 392 -2.14 2.06 -22.17
N VAL A 393 -2.15 0.80 -22.62
CA VAL A 393 -0.94 -0.05 -22.66
C VAL A 393 0.01 0.36 -23.78
N GLY A 394 -0.51 0.96 -24.87
CA GLY A 394 0.31 1.43 -26.00
C GLY A 394 1.17 2.63 -25.64
N ARG A 395 0.85 3.33 -24.55
CA ARG A 395 1.72 4.34 -23.97
C ARG A 395 2.83 3.65 -23.17
N THR A 396 3.89 3.25 -23.85
CA THR A 396 5.04 2.64 -23.20
C THR A 396 5.72 3.61 -22.22
N PRO A 397 6.52 3.10 -21.27
CA PRO A 397 7.27 3.95 -20.33
C PRO A 397 8.13 5.02 -21.02
N ASP A 398 8.77 4.68 -22.14
CA ASP A 398 9.60 5.61 -22.92
C ASP A 398 8.78 6.67 -23.66
N ALA A 399 7.51 6.39 -23.98
CA ALA A 399 6.59 7.32 -24.62
C ALA A 399 5.90 8.27 -23.61
N LEU A 400 6.14 8.11 -22.30
CA LEU A 400 5.49 8.92 -21.27
C LEU A 400 6.16 10.30 -21.13
N THR A 401 5.54 11.32 -21.72
CA THR A 401 6.01 12.71 -21.64
C THR A 401 5.30 13.52 -20.56
N GLY A 402 5.95 14.57 -20.03
CA GLY A 402 5.32 15.55 -19.14
C GLY A 402 5.11 15.06 -17.69
N VAL A 403 5.86 14.02 -17.30
CA VAL A 403 5.81 13.39 -15.98
C VAL A 403 7.19 13.52 -15.33
N GLU A 404 7.25 13.79 -14.03
CA GLU A 404 8.53 13.83 -13.30
C GLU A 404 9.21 12.46 -13.29
N ALA A 405 10.54 12.43 -13.21
CA ALA A 405 11.33 11.21 -13.37
C ALA A 405 10.87 10.05 -12.47
N ASP A 406 10.60 10.31 -11.18
CA ASP A 406 10.16 9.27 -10.25
C ASP A 406 8.73 8.78 -10.51
N ALA A 407 7.83 9.64 -10.99
CA ALA A 407 6.52 9.19 -11.43
C ALA A 407 6.63 8.36 -12.72
N GLY A 408 7.57 8.69 -13.61
CA GLY A 408 7.94 7.84 -14.75
C GLY A 408 8.42 6.46 -14.33
N ARG A 409 9.33 6.39 -13.34
CA ARG A 409 9.81 5.12 -12.76
C ARG A 409 8.69 4.30 -12.11
N LEU A 410 7.76 4.95 -11.42
CA LEU A 410 6.60 4.27 -10.83
C LEU A 410 5.65 3.77 -11.92
N TYR A 411 5.43 4.55 -12.97
CA TYR A 411 4.64 4.15 -14.13
C TYR A 411 5.26 2.93 -14.84
N ASP A 412 6.58 2.94 -15.08
CA ASP A 412 7.32 1.81 -15.66
C ASP A 412 7.10 0.52 -14.84
N LEU A 413 7.22 0.62 -13.51
CA LEU A 413 6.95 -0.50 -12.61
C LEU A 413 5.51 -1.03 -12.76
N ILE A 414 4.51 -0.14 -12.81
CA ILE A 414 3.09 -0.50 -12.98
C ILE A 414 2.84 -1.14 -14.35
N TRP A 415 3.38 -0.54 -15.41
CA TRP A 415 3.22 -0.99 -16.79
C TRP A 415 3.82 -2.38 -16.97
N ARG A 416 5.08 -2.60 -16.55
CA ARG A 416 5.76 -3.90 -16.66
C ARG A 416 5.03 -4.99 -15.88
N ARG A 417 4.54 -4.67 -14.67
CA ARG A 417 3.75 -5.62 -13.87
C ARG A 417 2.46 -6.01 -14.57
N PHE A 418 1.76 -5.05 -15.17
CA PHE A 418 0.51 -5.30 -15.87
C PHE A 418 0.72 -6.17 -17.12
N VAL A 419 1.68 -5.83 -17.97
CA VAL A 419 2.02 -6.63 -19.17
C VAL A 419 2.46 -8.03 -18.77
N ALA A 420 3.41 -8.15 -17.83
CA ALA A 420 3.88 -9.44 -17.32
C ALA A 420 2.74 -10.33 -16.80
N SER A 421 1.73 -9.76 -16.15
CA SER A 421 0.59 -10.51 -15.61
C SER A 421 -0.22 -11.27 -16.67
N GLN A 422 -0.14 -10.87 -17.94
CA GLN A 422 -0.84 -11.53 -19.05
C GLN A 422 0.10 -12.32 -19.97
N MET A 423 1.37 -12.52 -19.59
CA MET A 423 2.35 -13.29 -20.37
C MET A 423 2.42 -14.77 -19.93
N THR A 424 3.11 -15.61 -20.72
CA THR A 424 3.40 -17.00 -20.41
C THR A 424 4.42 -17.15 -19.27
N PRO A 425 4.43 -18.28 -18.52
CA PRO A 425 5.40 -18.52 -17.46
C PRO A 425 6.84 -18.52 -18.01
N ALA A 426 7.81 -18.16 -17.16
CA ALA A 426 9.21 -18.43 -17.46
C ALA A 426 9.48 -19.92 -17.19
N GLU A 427 10.23 -20.56 -18.07
CA GLU A 427 10.54 -22.00 -18.02
C GLU A 427 12.02 -22.20 -17.76
N TYR A 428 12.31 -23.12 -16.86
CA TYR A 428 13.66 -23.42 -16.42
C TYR A 428 13.88 -24.93 -16.40
N LEU A 429 15.11 -25.35 -16.64
CA LEU A 429 15.58 -26.68 -16.29
C LEU A 429 16.34 -26.57 -14.97
N SER A 430 15.78 -27.11 -13.90
CA SER A 430 16.44 -27.18 -12.59
C SER A 430 17.21 -28.49 -12.52
N THR A 431 18.50 -28.41 -12.24
CA THR A 431 19.38 -29.57 -12.08
C THR A 431 19.80 -29.66 -10.63
N THR A 432 19.61 -30.82 -10.02
CA THR A 432 20.18 -31.17 -8.72
C THR A 432 21.14 -32.32 -8.91
N ILE A 433 22.39 -32.16 -8.48
CA ILE A 433 23.41 -33.22 -8.52
C ILE A 433 23.73 -33.60 -7.10
N ILE A 434 23.68 -34.90 -6.83
CA ILE A 434 24.03 -35.50 -5.55
C ILE A 434 25.32 -36.28 -5.74
N ALA A 435 26.31 -35.99 -4.89
CA ALA A 435 27.57 -36.72 -4.83
C ALA A 435 27.70 -37.39 -3.46
N THR A 436 28.18 -38.63 -3.44
CA THR A 436 28.37 -39.40 -2.19
C THR A 436 29.83 -39.80 -2.04
N GLY A 437 30.34 -39.75 -0.81
CA GLY A 437 31.68 -40.19 -0.45
C GLY A 437 31.68 -40.79 0.94
N GLY A 438 31.71 -42.12 1.04
CA GLY A 438 31.52 -42.82 2.31
C GLY A 438 30.13 -42.53 2.90
N GLU A 439 30.09 -41.91 4.07
CA GLU A 439 28.87 -41.55 4.79
C GLU A 439 28.35 -40.14 4.47
N PHE A 440 29.08 -39.36 3.67
CA PHE A 440 28.72 -37.99 3.33
C PHE A 440 27.86 -37.92 2.06
N GLU A 441 26.83 -37.06 2.11
CA GLU A 441 26.01 -36.70 0.95
C GLU A 441 26.14 -35.20 0.67
N LEU A 442 26.60 -34.87 -0.53
CA LEU A 442 26.83 -33.52 -1.00
C LEU A 442 25.83 -33.17 -2.11
N ARG A 443 25.34 -31.93 -2.12
CA ARG A 443 24.37 -31.46 -3.09
C ARG A 443 24.80 -30.15 -3.71
N VAL A 444 24.60 -30.04 -5.01
CA VAL A 444 24.65 -28.76 -5.73
C VAL A 444 23.38 -28.61 -6.55
N ARG A 445 22.87 -27.38 -6.63
CA ARG A 445 21.70 -27.03 -7.44
C ARG A 445 22.09 -25.92 -8.39
N GLY A 446 21.58 -26.01 -9.60
CA GLY A 446 21.65 -24.92 -10.56
C GLY A 446 20.43 -24.94 -11.45
N ARG A 447 20.24 -23.85 -12.17
CA ARG A 447 19.05 -23.67 -12.99
C ARG A 447 19.42 -22.97 -14.28
N ILE A 448 18.92 -23.51 -15.39
CA ILE A 448 19.12 -22.93 -16.71
C ILE A 448 17.79 -22.40 -17.24
N LEU A 449 17.78 -21.12 -17.61
CA LEU A 449 16.64 -20.50 -18.27
C LEU A 449 16.44 -21.11 -19.66
N ARG A 450 15.29 -21.75 -19.88
CA ARG A 450 14.88 -22.30 -21.19
C ARG A 450 13.98 -21.34 -21.95
N PHE A 451 13.21 -20.54 -21.23
CA PHE A 451 12.33 -19.52 -21.80
C PHE A 451 12.08 -18.41 -20.78
N ASP A 452 12.38 -17.16 -21.14
CA ASP A 452 12.20 -15.97 -20.30
C ASP A 452 10.72 -15.66 -20.01
N GLY A 453 9.80 -15.98 -20.92
CA GLY A 453 8.36 -15.75 -20.70
C GLY A 453 8.08 -14.33 -20.19
N PHE A 454 7.30 -14.22 -19.11
CA PHE A 454 6.99 -12.92 -18.49
C PHE A 454 8.21 -12.16 -17.94
N THR A 455 9.35 -12.79 -17.66
CA THR A 455 10.52 -12.07 -17.10
C THR A 455 11.17 -11.18 -18.14
N ARG A 456 10.94 -11.42 -19.45
CA ARG A 456 11.43 -10.60 -20.56
C ARG A 456 11.06 -9.13 -20.45
N VAL A 457 9.85 -8.83 -19.98
CA VAL A 457 9.37 -7.44 -19.82
C VAL A 457 9.76 -6.85 -18.46
N LEU A 458 10.23 -7.66 -17.52
CA LEU A 458 10.64 -7.20 -16.19
C LEU A 458 12.09 -6.72 -16.19
N LEU A 459 12.42 -5.85 -15.23
CA LEU A 459 13.81 -5.50 -14.97
C LEU A 459 14.56 -6.77 -14.47
N PRO A 460 15.75 -7.08 -15.01
CA PRO A 460 16.50 -8.27 -14.64
C PRO A 460 16.79 -8.26 -13.13
N LEU A 461 16.44 -9.35 -12.46
CA LEU A 461 16.97 -9.67 -11.14
C LEU A 461 18.05 -10.73 -11.37
N ARG A 462 19.32 -10.40 -11.09
CA ARG A 462 20.37 -11.42 -11.01
C ARG A 462 20.21 -12.12 -9.67
N GLY A 463 19.84 -13.40 -9.70
CA GLY A 463 19.95 -14.30 -8.54
C GLY A 463 21.07 -15.30 -8.79
N ASP A 464 21.82 -15.66 -7.74
CA ASP A 464 22.99 -16.56 -7.85
C ASP A 464 22.61 -17.99 -8.29
N ASP A 465 21.35 -18.40 -8.08
CA ASP A 465 20.83 -19.74 -8.41
C ASP A 465 20.65 -20.02 -9.92
N ASP A 466 20.79 -19.01 -10.79
CA ASP A 466 20.65 -19.16 -12.25
C ASP A 466 21.96 -19.58 -12.94
N THR A 467 22.90 -20.14 -12.17
CA THR A 467 24.19 -20.61 -12.67
C THR A 467 24.04 -22.00 -13.30
N PRO A 468 24.47 -22.21 -14.57
CA PRO A 468 24.48 -23.52 -15.19
C PRO A 468 25.49 -24.44 -14.49
N LEU A 469 25.12 -25.70 -14.28
CA LEU A 469 26.03 -26.72 -13.78
C LEU A 469 26.70 -27.46 -14.96
N PRO A 470 27.95 -27.94 -14.78
CA PRO A 470 28.61 -28.76 -15.79
C PRO A 470 27.92 -30.12 -15.97
N ASP A 471 28.20 -30.80 -17.10
CA ASP A 471 27.59 -32.08 -17.45
C ASP A 471 28.20 -33.25 -16.65
N LEU A 472 27.94 -33.30 -15.35
CA LEU A 472 28.29 -34.44 -14.50
C LEU A 472 27.19 -35.51 -14.59
N ARG A 473 27.60 -36.77 -14.70
CA ARG A 473 26.74 -37.94 -14.87
C ARG A 473 26.84 -38.87 -13.68
N GLU A 474 25.79 -39.64 -13.43
CA GLU A 474 25.81 -40.69 -12.42
C GLU A 474 26.96 -41.67 -12.67
N GLY A 475 27.72 -41.97 -11.61
CA GLY A 475 28.94 -42.78 -11.66
C GLY A 475 30.23 -42.00 -11.93
N ASP A 476 30.17 -40.70 -12.27
CA ASP A 476 31.38 -39.91 -12.46
C ASP A 476 32.16 -39.77 -11.16
N THR A 477 33.45 -40.09 -11.20
CA THR A 477 34.38 -39.90 -10.08
C THR A 477 34.80 -38.44 -9.99
N LEU A 478 34.67 -37.87 -8.80
CA LEU A 478 35.02 -36.49 -8.50
C LEU A 478 36.18 -36.46 -7.49
N ALA A 479 37.25 -35.76 -7.87
CA ALA A 479 38.36 -35.48 -6.98
C ALA A 479 38.03 -34.24 -6.14
N LEU A 480 38.36 -34.33 -4.85
CA LEU A 480 38.25 -33.19 -3.94
C LEU A 480 39.37 -32.19 -4.23
N ALA A 481 39.00 -30.95 -4.56
CA ALA A 481 39.94 -29.85 -4.78
C ALA A 481 40.16 -29.03 -3.50
N ASP A 482 39.07 -28.62 -2.85
CA ASP A 482 39.11 -27.87 -1.59
C ASP A 482 37.89 -28.19 -0.71
N VAL A 483 38.00 -27.90 0.59
CA VAL A 483 36.90 -27.99 1.56
C VAL A 483 36.95 -26.81 2.51
N GLU A 484 35.82 -26.13 2.61
CA GLU A 484 35.64 -24.98 3.48
C GLU A 484 34.47 -25.24 4.44
N ALA A 485 34.67 -24.91 5.72
CA ALA A 485 33.58 -24.80 6.68
C ALA A 485 33.32 -23.32 6.95
N VAL A 486 32.06 -22.92 6.88
CA VAL A 486 31.63 -21.54 7.13
C VAL A 486 30.78 -21.51 8.39
N GLN A 487 31.21 -20.69 9.34
CA GLN A 487 30.45 -20.47 10.56
C GLN A 487 29.23 -19.60 10.27
N HIS A 488 28.09 -20.02 10.81
CA HIS A 488 26.86 -19.27 10.76
C HIS A 488 26.24 -19.16 12.15
N PHE A 489 25.40 -18.13 12.29
CA PHE A 489 24.52 -17.98 13.44
C PHE A 489 23.10 -17.89 12.95
N THR A 490 22.18 -18.53 13.68
CA THR A 490 20.76 -18.30 13.47
C THR A 490 20.45 -16.82 13.66
N LYS A 491 19.57 -16.28 12.83
CA LYS A 491 19.23 -14.85 12.81
C LYS A 491 17.87 -14.64 13.47
N PRO A 492 17.68 -13.56 14.24
CA PRO A 492 16.36 -13.24 14.77
C PRO A 492 15.39 -12.90 13.63
N PRO A 493 14.07 -12.92 13.88
CA PRO A 493 13.09 -12.43 12.92
C PRO A 493 13.45 -11.02 12.43
N PRO A 494 13.39 -10.75 11.11
CA PRO A 494 13.83 -9.48 10.56
C PRO A 494 12.93 -8.33 11.04
N ARG A 495 13.50 -7.14 11.20
CA ARG A 495 12.73 -5.93 11.52
C ARG A 495 11.70 -5.63 10.43
N TYR A 496 10.64 -4.92 10.80
CA TYR A 496 9.72 -4.36 9.82
C TYR A 496 10.36 -3.15 9.12
N GLY A 497 10.40 -3.17 7.80
CA GLY A 497 10.48 -1.98 6.96
C GLY A 497 9.07 -1.57 6.53
N GLU A 498 8.94 -0.47 5.76
CA GLU A 498 7.62 -0.02 5.32
C GLU A 498 6.88 -1.11 4.51
N ALA A 499 7.55 -1.76 3.56
CA ALA A 499 6.99 -2.82 2.74
C ALA A 499 6.48 -4.02 3.56
N SER A 500 7.31 -4.53 4.48
CA SER A 500 6.93 -5.69 5.30
C SER A 500 5.85 -5.34 6.33
N LEU A 501 5.79 -4.08 6.81
CA LEU A 501 4.70 -3.62 7.66
C LEU A 501 3.38 -3.48 6.89
N VAL A 502 3.38 -2.95 5.65
CA VAL A 502 2.19 -2.94 4.78
C VAL A 502 1.65 -4.35 4.59
N ARG A 503 2.53 -5.31 4.29
CA ARG A 503 2.18 -6.73 4.12
C ARG A 503 1.52 -7.29 5.39
N GLU A 504 2.08 -7.00 6.56
CA GLU A 504 1.55 -7.50 7.82
C GLU A 504 0.20 -6.87 8.18
N LEU A 505 0.05 -5.56 7.96
CA LEU A 505 -1.22 -4.84 8.16
C LEU A 505 -2.33 -5.36 7.24
N GLU A 506 -1.99 -5.72 5.99
CA GLU A 506 -2.91 -6.36 5.07
C GLU A 506 -3.27 -7.78 5.52
N LYS A 507 -2.27 -8.60 5.86
CA LYS A 507 -2.45 -9.99 6.29
C LYS A 507 -3.38 -10.09 7.49
N ARG A 508 -3.25 -9.18 8.46
CA ARG A 508 -4.10 -9.14 9.66
C ARG A 508 -5.45 -8.43 9.48
N GLY A 509 -5.74 -7.93 8.27
CA GLY A 509 -7.00 -7.20 8.00
C GLY A 509 -7.12 -5.87 8.75
N ILE A 510 -6.01 -5.29 9.21
CA ILE A 510 -5.96 -4.04 9.98
C ILE A 510 -5.93 -2.84 9.03
N GLY A 511 -5.05 -2.89 8.03
CA GLY A 511 -4.91 -1.82 7.04
C GLY A 511 -5.95 -1.93 5.92
N ARG A 512 -6.19 -0.80 5.24
CA ARG A 512 -6.97 -0.70 4.00
C ARG A 512 -6.19 0.13 2.97
N PRO A 513 -6.49 0.02 1.66
CA PRO A 513 -5.84 0.79 0.61
C PRO A 513 -5.70 2.29 0.92
N SER A 514 -6.74 2.91 1.49
CA SER A 514 -6.75 4.33 1.85
C SER A 514 -5.95 4.67 3.11
N THR A 515 -5.51 3.68 3.90
CA THR A 515 -4.95 3.91 5.24
C THR A 515 -3.51 3.46 5.40
N TYR A 516 -2.96 2.57 4.56
CA TYR A 516 -1.59 2.05 4.74
C TYR A 516 -0.55 3.16 4.89
N ALA A 517 -0.50 4.08 3.93
CA ALA A 517 0.46 5.18 3.94
C ALA A 517 0.24 6.13 5.12
N ALA A 518 -1.02 6.46 5.44
CA ALA A 518 -1.35 7.33 6.56
C ALA A 518 -0.95 6.72 7.91
N ILE A 519 -1.17 5.42 8.10
CA ILE A 519 -0.75 4.70 9.33
C ILE A 519 0.76 4.79 9.47
N ILE A 520 1.51 4.42 8.43
CA ILE A 520 2.98 4.39 8.45
C ILE A 520 3.56 5.79 8.67
N SER A 521 3.07 6.81 7.96
CA SER A 521 3.53 8.18 8.19
C SER A 521 3.19 8.68 9.59
N THR A 522 2.00 8.41 10.11
CA THR A 522 1.63 8.85 11.47
C THR A 522 2.54 8.21 12.53
N ILE A 523 2.87 6.92 12.38
CA ILE A 523 3.75 6.26 13.36
C ILE A 523 5.19 6.76 13.25
N GLN A 524 5.67 7.14 12.07
CA GLN A 524 6.99 7.75 11.89
C GLN A 524 7.03 9.17 12.47
N ASP A 525 5.98 9.97 12.26
CA ASP A 525 5.93 11.34 12.77
C ASP A 525 5.80 11.38 14.30
N ALA A 526 5.10 10.40 14.91
CA ALA A 526 4.72 10.45 16.32
C ALA A 526 5.46 9.47 17.25
N TYR A 527 5.91 8.30 16.77
CA TYR A 527 6.25 7.16 17.63
C TYR A 527 7.55 6.42 17.31
N SER A 528 8.04 6.52 16.07
CA SER A 528 9.14 5.70 15.56
C SER A 528 10.03 6.52 14.64
N GLN A 529 11.32 6.19 14.60
CA GLN A 529 12.23 6.74 13.61
C GLN A 529 12.79 5.57 12.80
N LEU A 530 13.20 5.85 11.58
CA LEU A 530 14.05 4.93 10.83
C LEU A 530 15.39 4.86 11.57
N SER A 531 15.74 3.68 12.11
CA SER A 531 17.05 3.50 12.74
C SER A 531 18.18 3.28 11.72
N ASP A 532 17.78 3.03 10.47
CA ASP A 532 18.57 2.84 9.24
C ASP A 532 17.59 3.08 8.06
N PRO A 533 17.97 3.44 6.81
CA PRO A 533 17.03 3.96 5.80
C PRO A 533 15.92 2.97 5.38
N GLU A 534 15.96 1.72 5.87
CA GLU A 534 15.03 0.65 5.51
C GLU A 534 14.26 0.02 6.68
N THR A 535 14.60 0.28 7.95
CA THR A 535 13.98 -0.42 9.11
C THR A 535 13.37 0.52 10.16
N LEU A 536 12.15 0.19 10.60
CA LEU A 536 11.42 0.95 11.61
C LEU A 536 11.84 0.53 13.01
N ARG A 537 12.24 1.50 13.84
CA ARG A 537 12.50 1.30 15.27
C ARG A 537 11.75 2.33 16.10
N ILE A 538 11.19 1.87 17.20
CA ILE A 538 10.53 2.77 18.16
C ILE A 538 11.60 3.52 18.94
N VAL A 539 11.45 4.85 19.04
CA VAL A 539 12.38 5.72 19.74
C VAL A 539 11.69 6.46 20.89
N GLY A 540 12.48 6.83 21.90
CA GLY A 540 12.05 7.70 22.99
C GLY A 540 11.00 7.08 23.94
N VAL A 541 10.12 7.94 24.47
CA VAL A 541 9.18 7.63 25.57
C VAL A 541 8.17 6.53 25.22
N TRP A 542 7.93 6.27 23.93
CA TRP A 542 7.06 5.18 23.47
C TRP A 542 7.65 3.79 23.71
N GLY A 543 8.97 3.72 23.85
CA GLY A 543 9.64 2.57 24.45
C GLY A 543 9.03 2.23 25.82
N VAL A 544 8.71 3.23 26.65
CA VAL A 544 8.17 3.02 27.99
C VAL A 544 6.69 2.61 27.97
N VAL A 545 5.89 3.07 26.99
CA VAL A 545 4.46 2.76 26.88
C VAL A 545 4.22 1.30 26.52
N PHE A 546 5.07 0.75 25.66
CA PHE A 546 4.83 -0.56 25.08
C PHE A 546 5.88 -1.62 25.46
N TYR A 547 7.09 -1.25 25.90
CA TYR A 547 8.08 -2.24 26.34
C TYR A 547 7.96 -2.61 27.81
N LYS A 548 7.42 -1.73 28.67
CA LYS A 548 6.86 -2.13 29.96
C LYS A 548 5.53 -2.85 29.73
#